data_AF-A0A7R9ZEX7-F1
#
_entry.id   AF-A0A7R9ZEX7-F1
#
_cell.length_a   1.000
_cell.length_b   1.000
_cell.length_c   1.000
_cell.angle_alpha   90.00
_cell.angle_beta   90.00
_cell.angle_gamma   90.00
#
_symmetry.space_group_name_H-M   'P 1'
#
loop_
_entity.id
_entity.type
_entity.pdbx_description
1 polymer ?
#
loop_
_entity_poly.entity_id
_entity_poly.type
_entity_poly.pdbx_seq_one_letter_code
_entity_poly.pdbx_strand_id
1 'polypeptide(L)'
;MIMPKRKTPAVRRTAVRVFFTAVGTIALICIAMKSASAFIDDTTSSAAQQNIPNVNGYGCKRLGLPKPIDEIPLPLSAYEMDRGQANNFVMGILDNKEVHMGEGQPPLFIHMALPRAGGFSDRIDEKTGRFEGMGNSENTWDRASASKAEDGIFIDVGAHVGDSCLPSAALGIDTYVFEPVRANTNLIHYSTLANQCRISEHLTVINALVGDKDSATESVYVTERADNAAATKAQAIKNVGNSASDYEQPVHMIKLDSFFPPGLKVQNLKIDVQGFEFYVLRGAERILKENKGRLHVRVEYDVGLLKMAGTNPPDLLKFMEDLGYKMTGRIGDDMDFE
;
A
#
# COMPACT_ATOMS: atom_id res chain seq x y z
N MET A 1 -48.60 -16.01 -61.50
CA MET A 1 -47.51 -16.07 -62.49
C MET A 1 -46.37 -15.19 -61.98
N ILE A 2 -45.12 -15.67 -62.04
CA ILE A 2 -43.85 -14.91 -62.05
C ILE A 2 -43.41 -14.39 -60.66
N MET A 3 -42.58 -15.13 -59.91
CA MET A 3 -41.10 -15.27 -59.96
C MET A 3 -40.30 -14.24 -59.14
N PRO A 4 -39.17 -14.65 -58.52
CA PRO A 4 -38.42 -13.88 -57.52
C PRO A 4 -37.42 -12.91 -58.16
N LYS A 5 -37.09 -11.79 -57.49
CA LYS A 5 -36.04 -10.86 -57.93
C LYS A 5 -34.82 -10.85 -56.99
N ARG A 6 -33.78 -11.52 -57.51
CA ARG A 6 -32.35 -11.17 -57.64
C ARG A 6 -31.60 -10.47 -56.49
N LYS A 7 -30.57 -11.18 -56.03
CA LYS A 7 -29.38 -10.70 -55.31
C LYS A 7 -28.63 -9.62 -56.12
N THR A 8 -28.16 -8.57 -55.45
CA THR A 8 -27.14 -7.63 -55.93
C THR A 8 -25.76 -8.00 -55.36
N PRO A 9 -24.65 -7.79 -56.09
CA PRO A 9 -23.32 -8.22 -55.66
C PRO A 9 -22.59 -7.15 -54.82
N ALA A 10 -21.76 -7.63 -53.89
CA ALA A 10 -20.92 -6.85 -53.01
C ALA A 10 -19.75 -6.18 -53.76
N VAL A 11 -19.51 -4.90 -53.44
CA VAL A 11 -18.37 -4.11 -53.92
C VAL A 11 -17.12 -4.48 -53.13
N ARG A 12 -16.13 -5.09 -53.78
CA ARG A 12 -14.78 -5.30 -53.25
C ARG A 12 -14.02 -3.97 -53.28
N ARG A 13 -13.51 -3.52 -52.13
CA ARG A 13 -12.50 -2.46 -52.05
C ARG A 13 -11.11 -3.08 -52.16
N THR A 14 -10.40 -2.71 -53.22
CA THR A 14 -9.02 -3.09 -53.51
C THR A 14 -8.08 -2.24 -52.66
N ALA A 15 -7.32 -2.86 -51.75
CA ALA A 15 -6.20 -2.22 -51.08
C ALA A 15 -4.93 -2.43 -51.92
N VAL A 16 -4.29 -1.32 -52.29
CA VAL A 16 -3.03 -1.26 -53.02
C VAL A 16 -1.90 -1.72 -52.07
N ARG A 17 -1.23 -2.82 -52.41
CA ARG A 17 0.03 -3.27 -51.78
C ARG A 17 1.20 -2.56 -52.45
N VAL A 18 1.94 -1.76 -51.69
CA VAL A 18 3.26 -1.26 -52.09
C VAL A 18 4.30 -2.30 -51.66
N PHE A 19 5.05 -2.81 -52.63
CA PHE A 19 6.23 -3.67 -52.42
C PHE A 19 7.44 -2.80 -52.09
N PHE A 20 8.17 -3.14 -51.03
CA PHE A 20 9.60 -2.85 -50.93
C PHE A 20 10.34 -4.16 -50.65
N THR A 21 11.21 -4.52 -51.58
CA THR A 21 12.21 -5.57 -51.47
C THR A 21 13.42 -5.03 -50.72
N ALA A 22 13.86 -5.73 -49.67
CA ALA A 22 15.26 -5.74 -49.25
C ALA A 22 15.57 -7.06 -48.54
N VAL A 23 16.51 -7.78 -49.13
CA VAL A 23 17.11 -9.03 -48.66
C VAL A 23 18.17 -8.68 -47.60
N GLY A 24 18.18 -9.37 -46.47
CA GLY A 24 19.21 -9.21 -45.44
C GLY A 24 19.09 -10.26 -44.33
N THR A 25 19.95 -11.27 -44.40
CA THR A 25 20.10 -12.43 -43.53
C THR A 25 20.18 -12.08 -42.04
N ILE A 26 19.35 -12.68 -41.18
CA ILE A 26 19.54 -12.68 -39.72
C ILE A 26 19.91 -14.10 -39.29
N ALA A 27 21.15 -14.27 -38.85
CA ALA A 27 21.63 -15.48 -38.21
C ALA A 27 21.05 -15.59 -36.79
N LEU A 28 20.46 -16.74 -36.48
CA LEU A 28 20.09 -17.14 -35.11
C LEU A 28 21.38 -17.31 -34.29
N ILE A 29 21.55 -16.51 -33.24
CA ILE A 29 22.50 -16.78 -32.17
C ILE A 29 21.67 -17.13 -30.93
N CYS A 30 21.58 -18.44 -30.64
CA CYS A 30 21.13 -18.94 -29.35
C CYS A 30 22.26 -18.73 -28.34
N ILE A 31 22.12 -17.77 -27.43
CA ILE A 31 22.92 -17.71 -26.21
C ILE A 31 22.06 -18.26 -25.07
N ALA A 32 22.44 -19.45 -24.59
CA ALA A 32 21.97 -19.99 -23.33
C ALA A 32 22.53 -19.15 -22.19
N MET A 33 21.69 -18.33 -21.54
CA MET A 33 22.06 -17.71 -20.26
C MET A 33 21.80 -18.71 -19.14
N LYS A 34 22.88 -19.35 -18.66
CA LYS A 34 22.88 -19.99 -17.36
C LYS A 34 22.69 -18.92 -16.29
N SER A 35 21.68 -19.10 -15.45
CA SER A 35 21.49 -18.40 -14.20
C SER A 35 22.71 -18.59 -13.30
N ALA A 36 23.44 -17.49 -13.06
CA ALA A 36 24.39 -17.39 -11.98
C ALA A 36 23.90 -16.27 -11.06
N SER A 37 23.43 -16.63 -9.86
CA SER A 37 23.22 -15.68 -8.78
C SER A 37 24.60 -15.17 -8.34
N ALA A 38 24.97 -13.99 -8.79
CA ALA A 38 26.08 -13.25 -8.19
C ALA A 38 25.50 -12.47 -7.00
N PHE A 39 25.64 -13.04 -5.80
CA PHE A 39 25.67 -12.25 -4.57
C PHE A 39 26.85 -11.30 -4.70
N ILE A 40 26.58 -10.00 -4.77
CA ILE A 40 27.61 -8.98 -4.59
C ILE A 40 27.85 -8.90 -3.09
N ASP A 41 29.02 -9.39 -2.68
CA ASP A 41 29.57 -9.25 -1.34
C ASP A 41 29.99 -7.78 -1.17
N ASP A 42 29.16 -7.00 -0.48
CA ASP A 42 29.40 -5.57 -0.25
C ASP A 42 30.23 -5.39 1.03
N THR A 43 31.48 -5.84 0.98
CA THR A 43 32.48 -5.57 2.03
C THR A 43 33.60 -4.71 1.49
N THR A 44 33.29 -3.49 1.03
CA THR A 44 34.19 -2.31 1.11
C THR A 44 33.47 -1.06 0.59
N SER A 45 32.72 -0.41 1.47
CA SER A 45 32.31 0.98 1.27
C SER A 45 32.42 1.68 2.62
N SER A 46 33.38 2.59 2.73
CA SER A 46 33.59 3.45 3.89
C SER A 46 32.29 4.16 4.28
N ALA A 47 32.01 4.22 5.59
CA ALA A 47 30.87 4.88 6.20
C ALA A 47 30.65 6.32 5.72
N ALA A 48 29.98 6.48 4.58
CA ALA A 48 29.20 7.66 4.27
C ALA A 48 27.85 7.45 4.96
N GLN A 49 27.43 8.39 5.80
CA GLN A 49 26.07 8.42 6.35
C GLN A 49 25.07 8.26 5.19
N GLN A 50 24.48 7.07 5.07
CA GLN A 50 23.50 6.74 4.06
C GLN A 50 22.17 7.42 4.43
N ASN A 51 22.10 8.74 4.25
CA ASN A 51 20.88 9.49 4.49
C ASN A 51 19.94 9.32 3.30
N ILE A 52 18.68 8.96 3.57
CA ILE A 52 17.61 9.09 2.58
C ILE A 52 17.51 10.58 2.21
N PRO A 53 17.54 10.96 0.93
CA PRO A 53 17.44 12.36 0.54
C PRO A 53 16.15 12.98 1.09
N ASN A 54 16.30 14.08 1.85
CA ASN A 54 15.17 14.85 2.39
C ASN A 54 14.36 15.58 1.31
N VAL A 55 14.75 15.45 0.04
CA VAL A 55 14.11 16.06 -1.13
C VAL A 55 13.92 14.98 -2.19
N ASN A 56 12.73 14.88 -2.76
CA ASN A 56 12.43 13.97 -3.86
C ASN A 56 12.99 14.48 -5.20
N GLY A 57 12.93 13.67 -6.26
CA GLY A 57 13.43 14.03 -7.60
C GLY A 57 12.76 15.25 -8.26
N TYR A 58 11.72 15.81 -7.63
CA TYR A 58 10.97 16.99 -8.09
C TYR A 58 11.19 18.22 -7.20
N GLY A 59 12.11 18.16 -6.24
CA GLY A 59 12.41 19.28 -5.34
C GLY A 59 11.49 19.39 -4.12
N CYS A 60 10.58 18.44 -3.90
CA CYS A 60 9.69 18.46 -2.74
C CYS A 60 10.36 17.84 -1.52
N LYS A 61 10.16 18.44 -0.34
CA LYS A 61 10.61 17.84 0.91
C LYS A 61 9.86 16.52 1.16
N ARG A 62 10.55 15.59 1.82
CA ARG A 62 9.98 14.33 2.30
C ARG A 62 9.83 14.34 3.81
N LEU A 63 8.78 13.68 4.32
CA LEU A 63 8.74 13.31 5.73
C LEU A 63 9.94 12.40 6.04
N GLY A 64 10.72 12.79 7.04
CA GLY A 64 11.91 12.07 7.48
C GLY A 64 11.57 10.79 8.26
N LEU A 65 12.59 10.05 8.66
CA LEU A 65 12.44 8.93 9.58
C LEU A 65 12.29 9.42 11.02
N PRO A 66 11.61 8.66 11.90
CA PRO A 66 11.35 9.10 13.27
C PRO A 66 12.59 9.00 14.17
N LYS A 67 13.66 8.36 13.69
CA LYS A 67 14.98 8.25 14.32
C LYS A 67 16.06 8.01 13.24
N PRO A 68 17.36 8.07 13.58
CA PRO A 68 18.44 7.77 12.63
C PRO A 68 18.27 6.40 11.98
N ILE A 69 18.61 6.32 10.69
CA ILE A 69 18.34 5.13 9.87
C ILE A 69 19.11 3.89 10.33
N ASP A 70 20.31 4.08 10.88
CA ASP A 70 21.16 3.04 11.45
C ASP A 70 20.60 2.43 12.73
N GLU A 71 19.61 3.10 13.36
CA GLU A 71 18.88 2.56 14.50
C GLU A 71 17.62 1.77 14.09
N ILE A 72 17.23 1.77 12.82
CA ILE A 72 16.06 1.03 12.32
C ILE A 72 16.54 -0.25 11.62
N PRO A 73 16.09 -1.45 12.03
CA PRO A 73 16.55 -2.71 11.46
C PRO A 73 15.87 -3.04 10.12
N LEU A 74 15.83 -2.07 9.20
CA LEU A 74 15.32 -2.18 7.84
C LEU A 74 16.39 -1.74 6.83
N PRO A 75 16.46 -2.40 5.66
CA PRO A 75 17.41 -2.02 4.63
C PRO A 75 16.96 -0.72 3.95
N LEU A 76 17.89 -0.01 3.30
CA LEU A 76 17.56 1.18 2.51
C LEU A 76 16.44 0.94 1.49
N SER A 77 16.43 -0.25 0.88
CA SER A 77 15.42 -0.65 -0.10
C SER A 77 13.99 -0.62 0.44
N ALA A 78 13.79 -0.67 1.77
CA ALA A 78 12.47 -0.56 2.38
C ALA A 78 11.83 0.82 2.20
N TYR A 79 12.63 1.87 1.96
CA TYR A 79 12.15 3.26 1.86
C TYR A 79 12.14 3.80 0.44
N GLU A 80 12.53 2.97 -0.53
CA GLU A 80 12.66 3.34 -1.92
C GLU A 80 11.62 2.64 -2.78
N MET A 81 11.11 3.39 -3.76
CA MET A 81 10.32 2.86 -4.84
C MET A 81 11.17 1.89 -5.68
N ASP A 82 10.66 0.67 -5.90
CA ASP A 82 11.30 -0.29 -6.78
C ASP A 82 11.02 0.05 -8.25
N ARG A 83 12.02 0.61 -8.92
CA ARG A 83 11.94 0.98 -10.33
C ARG A 83 12.07 -0.20 -11.30
N GLY A 84 12.48 -1.37 -10.81
CA GLY A 84 12.60 -2.60 -11.60
C GLY A 84 11.29 -3.38 -11.70
N GLN A 85 10.35 -3.15 -10.78
CA GLN A 85 9.05 -3.80 -10.79
C GLN A 85 8.08 -3.09 -11.73
N ALA A 86 7.62 -3.80 -12.76
CA ALA A 86 6.57 -3.29 -13.63
C ALA A 86 5.22 -3.33 -12.90
N ASN A 87 4.55 -2.18 -12.81
CA ASN A 87 3.18 -2.08 -12.28
C ASN A 87 2.23 -1.61 -13.38
N ASN A 88 1.16 -2.36 -13.59
CA ASN A 88 0.09 -1.96 -14.48
C ASN A 88 -1.02 -1.30 -13.67
N PHE A 89 -1.11 0.03 -13.76
CA PHE A 89 -2.04 0.82 -12.98
C PHE A 89 -2.85 1.79 -13.85
N VAL A 90 -3.89 2.34 -13.24
CA VAL A 90 -4.65 3.50 -13.72
C VAL A 90 -4.60 4.58 -12.65
N MET A 91 -4.73 5.84 -13.07
CA MET A 91 -4.89 6.95 -12.13
C MET A 91 -6.37 7.25 -11.95
N GLY A 92 -6.83 7.22 -10.70
CA GLY A 92 -8.14 7.71 -10.29
C GLY A 92 -8.01 8.96 -9.44
N ILE A 93 -9.12 9.62 -9.19
CA ILE A 93 -9.26 10.71 -8.22
C ILE A 93 -10.06 10.17 -7.05
N LEU A 94 -9.49 10.27 -5.85
CA LEU A 94 -10.19 9.89 -4.63
C LEU A 94 -11.36 10.85 -4.39
N ASP A 95 -12.60 10.34 -4.44
CA ASP A 95 -13.81 11.14 -4.27
C ASP A 95 -14.13 11.44 -2.80
N ASN A 96 -13.37 12.34 -2.20
CA ASN A 96 -13.71 12.88 -0.90
C ASN A 96 -14.68 14.02 -1.15
N LYS A 97 -15.99 13.70 -1.15
CA LYS A 97 -17.08 14.66 -1.40
C LYS A 97 -16.81 15.97 -0.63
N GLU A 98 -16.32 16.96 -1.38
CA GLU A 98 -16.07 18.32 -0.94
C GLU A 98 -15.07 18.51 0.20
N VAL A 99 -13.78 18.25 -0.07
CA VAL A 99 -12.69 18.80 0.75
C VAL A 99 -12.63 20.32 0.57
N HIS A 100 -13.39 21.06 1.39
CA HIS A 100 -13.23 22.50 1.54
C HIS A 100 -12.09 22.75 2.53
N MET A 101 -10.92 23.16 2.04
CA MET A 101 -9.76 23.52 2.87
C MET A 101 -9.97 24.86 3.63
N GLY A 102 -11.19 25.17 4.03
CA GLY A 102 -11.63 26.48 4.52
C GLY A 102 -12.25 27.36 3.41
N GLU A 103 -12.91 28.46 3.81
CA GLU A 103 -13.49 29.42 2.87
C GLU A 103 -12.45 29.92 1.86
N GLY A 104 -12.73 29.74 0.56
CA GLY A 104 -11.92 30.27 -0.54
C GLY A 104 -10.77 29.39 -1.03
N GLN A 105 -10.58 28.19 -0.48
CA GLN A 105 -9.59 27.23 -0.99
C GLN A 105 -10.18 26.27 -2.02
N PRO A 106 -9.43 25.90 -3.08
CA PRO A 106 -9.92 24.96 -4.09
C PRO A 106 -10.13 23.55 -3.49
N PRO A 107 -11.05 22.75 -4.06
CA PRO A 107 -11.25 21.37 -3.63
C PRO A 107 -9.96 20.56 -3.75
N LEU A 108 -9.66 19.75 -2.72
CA LEU A 108 -8.55 18.82 -2.76
C LEU A 108 -8.91 17.59 -3.59
N PHE A 109 -8.22 17.41 -4.71
CA PHE A 109 -8.26 16.18 -5.49
C PHE A 109 -7.00 15.37 -5.22
N ILE A 110 -7.16 14.17 -4.67
CA ILE A 110 -6.04 13.25 -4.41
C ILE A 110 -5.99 12.27 -5.56
N HIS A 111 -4.89 12.31 -6.33
CA HIS A 111 -4.65 11.36 -7.39
C HIS A 111 -4.13 10.04 -6.81
N MET A 112 -4.74 8.93 -7.18
CA MET A 112 -4.36 7.60 -6.69
C MET A 112 -4.05 6.66 -7.84
N ALA A 113 -2.90 5.98 -7.74
CA ALA A 113 -2.57 4.87 -8.60
C ALA A 113 -3.27 3.62 -8.08
N LEU A 114 -4.10 3.00 -8.94
CA LEU A 114 -4.89 1.83 -8.62
C LEU A 114 -4.50 0.67 -9.54
N PRO A 115 -4.47 -0.57 -9.05
CA PRO A 115 -4.16 -1.71 -9.89
C PRO A 115 -5.22 -1.85 -10.99
N ARG A 116 -4.80 -2.20 -12.21
CA ARG A 116 -5.75 -2.50 -13.30
C ARG A 116 -6.47 -3.84 -13.13
N ALA A 117 -5.85 -4.77 -12.41
CA ALA A 117 -6.43 -6.07 -12.13
C ALA A 117 -7.33 -6.02 -10.88
N GLY A 118 -8.12 -7.07 -10.65
CA GLY A 118 -8.93 -7.21 -9.43
C GLY A 118 -10.19 -6.34 -9.36
N GLY A 119 -10.66 -5.79 -10.50
CA GLY A 119 -11.89 -4.97 -10.55
C GLY A 119 -11.75 -3.58 -9.95
N PHE A 120 -10.56 -3.18 -9.48
CA PHE A 120 -10.32 -1.85 -8.90
C PHE A 120 -10.44 -0.74 -9.95
N SER A 121 -9.97 -0.96 -11.18
CA SER A 121 -10.15 0.02 -12.26
C SER A 121 -11.62 0.24 -12.63
N ASP A 122 -12.48 -0.76 -12.42
CA ASP A 122 -13.91 -0.69 -12.78
C ASP A 122 -14.70 0.20 -11.82
N ARG A 123 -14.10 0.53 -10.68
CA ARG A 123 -14.64 1.46 -9.68
C ARG A 123 -14.33 2.92 -10.00
N ILE A 124 -13.60 3.19 -11.07
CA ILE A 124 -13.35 4.54 -11.55
C ILE A 124 -14.50 4.93 -12.49
N ASP A 125 -15.27 5.94 -12.11
CA ASP A 125 -16.28 6.54 -12.97
C ASP A 125 -15.60 7.11 -14.24
N GLU A 126 -16.01 6.60 -15.40
CA GLU A 126 -15.38 6.89 -16.68
C GLU A 126 -15.50 8.37 -17.11
N LYS A 127 -16.45 9.12 -16.54
CA LYS A 127 -16.73 10.52 -16.93
C LYS A 127 -15.97 11.51 -16.06
N THR A 128 -15.88 11.21 -14.78
CA THR A 128 -15.34 12.09 -13.74
C THR A 128 -13.93 11.68 -13.33
N GLY A 129 -13.51 10.44 -13.62
CA GLY A 129 -12.26 9.85 -13.15
C GLY A 129 -12.27 9.55 -11.65
N ARG A 130 -13.43 9.66 -10.99
CA ARG A 130 -13.57 9.47 -9.55
C ARG A 130 -13.64 8.00 -9.19
N PHE A 131 -12.92 7.61 -8.15
CA PHE A 131 -12.95 6.26 -7.62
C PHE A 131 -14.01 6.14 -6.52
N GLU A 132 -15.03 5.32 -6.76
CA GLU A 132 -16.13 5.08 -5.82
C GLU A 132 -15.87 3.86 -4.89
N GLY A 133 -16.46 3.87 -3.69
CA GLY A 133 -16.54 2.70 -2.81
C GLY A 133 -15.33 2.45 -1.91
N MET A 134 -14.77 3.52 -1.37
CA MET A 134 -13.51 3.66 -0.66
C MET A 134 -13.20 2.70 0.54
N GLY A 135 -14.09 1.77 0.89
CA GLY A 135 -13.86 0.86 2.02
C GLY A 135 -13.55 1.65 3.30
N ASN A 136 -12.40 1.37 3.92
CA ASN A 136 -11.99 1.94 5.21
C ASN A 136 -11.58 3.43 5.15
N SER A 137 -11.45 4.01 3.96
CA SER A 137 -10.96 5.38 3.81
C SER A 137 -11.98 6.48 4.12
N GLU A 138 -13.30 6.22 4.09
CA GLU A 138 -14.28 7.22 4.57
C GLU A 138 -14.12 7.47 6.07
N ASN A 139 -14.03 6.41 6.88
CA ASN A 139 -13.83 6.55 8.34
C ASN A 139 -12.46 7.14 8.68
N THR A 140 -11.42 6.73 7.95
CA THR A 140 -10.07 7.28 8.15
C THR A 140 -10.01 8.76 7.76
N TRP A 141 -10.75 9.16 6.71
CA TRP A 141 -10.92 10.56 6.34
C TRP A 141 -11.64 11.36 7.42
N ASP A 142 -12.80 10.89 7.89
CA ASP A 142 -13.57 11.59 8.93
C ASP A 142 -12.74 11.78 10.18
N ARG A 143 -11.93 10.78 10.54
CA ARG A 143 -11.01 10.87 11.66
C ARG A 143 -9.86 11.84 11.40
N ALA A 144 -9.20 11.75 10.24
CA ALA A 144 -8.09 12.62 9.88
C ALA A 144 -8.54 14.10 9.77
N SER A 145 -9.74 14.35 9.24
CA SER A 145 -10.31 15.69 9.10
C SER A 145 -10.77 16.28 10.45
N ALA A 146 -11.13 15.44 11.41
CA ALA A 146 -11.39 15.85 12.79
C ALA A 146 -10.11 16.00 13.64
N SER A 147 -8.97 15.52 13.14
CA SER A 147 -7.67 15.54 13.81
C SER A 147 -6.87 16.80 13.50
N LYS A 148 -5.89 17.15 14.33
CA LYS A 148 -4.93 18.23 14.04
C LYS A 148 -3.52 17.67 13.89
N ALA A 149 -2.69 18.36 13.11
CA ALA A 149 -1.29 17.96 12.91
C ALA A 149 -0.50 17.97 14.23
N GLU A 150 -0.81 18.87 15.16
CA GLU A 150 -0.14 18.97 16.46
C GLU A 150 -0.52 17.87 17.47
N ASP A 151 -1.59 17.10 17.23
CA ASP A 151 -2.08 16.06 18.14
C ASP A 151 -1.20 14.80 18.09
N GLY A 152 -0.52 14.56 16.97
CA GLY A 152 0.45 13.48 16.80
C GLY A 152 0.55 13.00 15.36
N ILE A 153 1.22 11.87 15.17
CA ILE A 153 1.34 11.22 13.86
C ILE A 153 0.20 10.21 13.60
N PHE A 154 0.02 9.87 12.33
CA PHE A 154 -0.77 8.71 11.89
C PHE A 154 0.16 7.55 11.51
N ILE A 155 -0.17 6.36 11.99
CA ILE A 155 0.46 5.11 11.57
C ILE A 155 -0.56 4.26 10.82
N ASP A 156 -0.28 3.97 9.55
CA ASP A 156 -1.12 3.13 8.69
C ASP A 156 -0.42 1.80 8.40
N VAL A 157 -0.96 0.69 8.92
CA VAL A 157 -0.40 -0.65 8.79
C VAL A 157 -1.30 -1.51 7.92
N GLY A 158 -0.77 -1.94 6.77
CA GLY A 158 -1.54 -2.63 5.74
C GLY A 158 -2.31 -1.64 4.86
N ALA A 159 -1.59 -0.69 4.28
CA ALA A 159 -2.21 0.41 3.54
C ALA A 159 -2.66 0.07 2.13
N HIS A 160 -2.23 -1.08 1.57
CA HIS A 160 -2.58 -1.49 0.22
C HIS A 160 -2.25 -0.38 -0.80
N VAL A 161 -3.25 0.29 -1.38
CA VAL A 161 -3.07 1.36 -2.38
C VAL A 161 -2.95 2.77 -1.79
N GLY A 162 -3.08 2.93 -0.46
CA GLY A 162 -2.91 4.18 0.25
C GLY A 162 -4.17 5.05 0.33
N ASP A 163 -5.36 4.45 0.27
CA ASP A 163 -6.64 5.15 0.38
C ASP A 163 -6.82 5.85 1.74
N SER A 164 -6.14 5.37 2.78
CA SER A 164 -6.14 5.92 4.13
C SER A 164 -4.99 6.90 4.38
N CYS A 165 -3.75 6.55 3.98
CA CYS A 165 -2.57 7.38 4.25
C CYS A 165 -2.48 8.64 3.37
N LEU A 166 -2.86 8.57 2.09
CA LEU A 166 -2.79 9.71 1.17
C LEU A 166 -3.68 10.88 1.61
N PRO A 167 -4.96 10.68 1.99
CA PRO A 167 -5.76 11.78 2.52
C PRO A 167 -5.22 12.37 3.83
N SER A 168 -4.76 11.53 4.75
CA SER A 168 -4.19 12.00 6.02
C SER A 168 -2.98 12.91 5.79
N ALA A 169 -2.03 12.48 4.95
CA ALA A 169 -0.89 13.28 4.55
C ALA A 169 -1.30 14.56 3.80
N ALA A 170 -2.32 14.50 2.94
CA ALA A 170 -2.82 15.66 2.23
C ALA A 170 -3.52 16.70 3.14
N LEU A 171 -3.95 16.30 4.34
CA LEU A 171 -4.45 17.16 5.41
C LEU A 171 -3.35 17.69 6.33
N GLY A 172 -2.09 17.33 6.07
CA GLY A 172 -0.92 17.82 6.83
C GLY A 172 -0.58 16.99 8.07
N ILE A 173 -1.12 15.78 8.19
CA ILE A 173 -0.78 14.86 9.28
C ILE A 173 0.41 14.02 8.85
N ASP A 174 1.51 14.13 9.60
CA ASP A 174 2.69 13.27 9.40
C ASP A 174 2.27 11.79 9.53
N THR A 175 2.43 11.08 8.42
CA THR A 175 1.91 9.73 8.22
C THR A 175 3.03 8.77 7.87
N TYR A 176 3.15 7.69 8.64
CA TYR A 176 4.07 6.59 8.37
C TYR A 176 3.26 5.38 7.93
N VAL A 177 3.54 4.89 6.73
CA VAL A 177 2.78 3.80 6.12
C VAL A 177 3.62 2.55 5.94
N PHE A 178 3.11 1.43 6.44
CA PHE A 178 3.73 0.11 6.33
C PHE A 178 2.90 -0.77 5.41
N GLU A 179 3.50 -1.24 4.33
CA GLU A 179 2.86 -2.14 3.37
C GLU A 179 3.89 -3.18 2.87
N PRO A 180 3.68 -4.49 3.14
CA PRO A 180 4.66 -5.51 2.82
C PRO A 180 4.72 -5.84 1.33
N VAL A 181 3.65 -5.67 0.55
CA VAL A 181 3.65 -6.00 -0.88
C VAL A 181 4.31 -4.89 -1.69
N ARG A 182 5.36 -5.21 -2.43
CA ARG A 182 6.16 -4.21 -3.14
C ARG A 182 5.36 -3.48 -4.21
N ALA A 183 4.51 -4.21 -4.94
CA ALA A 183 3.63 -3.63 -5.95
C ALA A 183 2.73 -2.53 -5.37
N ASN A 184 2.22 -2.76 -4.16
CA ASN A 184 1.35 -1.83 -3.43
C ASN A 184 2.11 -0.58 -2.97
N THR A 185 3.29 -0.73 -2.34
CA THR A 185 4.11 0.44 -1.98
C THR A 185 4.49 1.30 -3.19
N ASN A 186 4.75 0.69 -4.34
CA ASN A 186 4.99 1.41 -5.57
C ASN A 186 3.76 2.20 -6.06
N LEU A 187 2.53 1.70 -5.88
CA LEU A 187 1.31 2.45 -6.17
C LEU A 187 1.19 3.69 -5.27
N ILE A 188 1.52 3.57 -3.97
CA ILE A 188 1.55 4.71 -3.05
C ILE A 188 2.63 5.72 -3.49
N HIS A 189 3.79 5.26 -3.94
CA HIS A 189 4.82 6.13 -4.51
C HIS A 189 4.34 6.86 -5.77
N TYR A 190 3.72 6.18 -6.74
CA TYR A 190 3.14 6.83 -7.92
C TYR A 190 2.08 7.88 -7.54
N SER A 191 1.23 7.57 -6.56
CA SER A 191 0.24 8.51 -6.03
C SER A 191 0.91 9.72 -5.39
N THR A 192 1.97 9.52 -4.60
CA THR A 192 2.76 10.61 -4.00
C THR A 192 3.33 11.52 -5.10
N LEU A 193 3.86 10.94 -6.18
CA LEU A 193 4.38 11.72 -7.32
C LEU A 193 3.30 12.52 -8.03
N ALA A 194 2.10 11.95 -8.20
CA ALA A 194 0.97 12.61 -8.85
C ALA A 194 0.40 13.79 -8.04
N ASN A 195 0.62 13.81 -6.72
CA ASN A 195 0.11 14.84 -5.81
C ASN A 195 1.15 15.90 -5.40
N GLN A 196 2.28 15.98 -6.12
CA GLN A 196 3.33 16.99 -5.91
C GLN A 196 3.84 17.02 -4.45
N CYS A 197 4.24 18.19 -3.94
CA CYS A 197 4.89 18.30 -2.63
C CYS A 197 3.92 18.14 -1.44
N ARG A 198 2.61 18.32 -1.68
CA ARG A 198 1.60 18.34 -0.62
C ARG A 198 1.57 17.05 0.21
N ILE A 199 1.68 15.90 -0.45
CA ILE A 199 1.67 14.60 0.22
C ILE A 199 3.07 14.22 0.66
N SER A 200 4.10 14.48 -0.16
CA SER A 200 5.45 13.98 0.14
C SER A 200 6.02 14.54 1.44
N GLU A 201 5.67 15.78 1.80
CA GLU A 201 6.13 16.43 3.03
C GLU A 201 5.63 15.76 4.31
N HIS A 202 4.53 15.01 4.22
CA HIS A 202 3.82 14.40 5.35
C HIS A 202 3.67 12.88 5.21
N LEU A 203 4.37 12.23 4.27
CA LEU A 203 4.25 10.78 4.05
C LEU A 203 5.61 10.11 3.91
N THR A 204 5.84 9.10 4.74
CA THR A 204 6.95 8.15 4.59
C THR A 204 6.38 6.78 4.30
N VAL A 205 6.78 6.18 3.17
CA VAL A 205 6.37 4.83 2.75
C VAL A 205 7.44 3.82 3.14
N ILE A 206 7.04 2.73 3.81
CA ILE A 206 7.91 1.67 4.31
C ILE A 206 7.41 0.33 3.77
N ASN A 207 8.24 -0.33 2.96
CA ASN A 207 8.04 -1.72 2.57
C ASN A 207 8.52 -2.67 3.66
N ALA A 208 7.62 -3.01 4.58
CA ALA A 208 7.88 -3.95 5.65
C ALA A 208 6.58 -4.64 6.09
N LEU A 209 6.71 -5.88 6.56
CA LEU A 209 5.67 -6.55 7.32
C LEU A 209 5.73 -6.05 8.77
N VAL A 210 4.59 -5.71 9.37
CA VAL A 210 4.55 -5.34 10.78
C VAL A 210 4.13 -6.54 11.60
N GLY A 211 4.82 -6.79 12.71
CA GLY A 211 4.53 -7.93 13.58
C GLY A 211 5.13 -7.75 14.98
N ASP A 212 5.31 -8.86 15.68
CA ASP A 212 5.74 -8.90 17.08
C ASP A 212 7.23 -9.19 17.27
N LYS A 213 8.01 -9.19 16.19
CA LYS A 213 9.47 -9.37 16.19
C LYS A 213 10.12 -8.54 15.08
N ASP A 214 11.42 -8.31 15.22
CA ASP A 214 12.23 -7.77 14.12
C ASP A 214 12.91 -8.95 13.44
N SER A 215 12.80 -9.06 12.12
CA SER A 215 13.35 -10.18 11.37
C SER A 215 13.68 -9.79 9.93
N ALA A 216 14.87 -10.16 9.47
CA ALA A 216 15.35 -9.86 8.11
C ALA A 216 14.98 -10.95 7.08
N THR A 217 14.35 -12.05 7.52
CA THR A 217 14.19 -13.26 6.70
C THR A 217 12.74 -13.73 6.59
N GLU A 218 11.77 -12.83 6.79
CA GLU A 218 10.36 -13.17 6.63
C GLU A 218 9.94 -13.05 5.16
N SER A 219 8.70 -13.45 4.90
CA SER A 219 8.05 -13.27 3.61
C SER A 219 6.58 -12.90 3.80
N VAL A 220 6.00 -12.31 2.77
CA VAL A 220 4.55 -12.17 2.62
C VAL A 220 4.12 -13.03 1.44
N TYR A 221 2.99 -13.73 1.58
CA TYR A 221 2.40 -14.50 0.51
C TYR A 221 1.47 -13.59 -0.30
N VAL A 222 1.91 -13.23 -1.51
CA VAL A 222 1.16 -12.37 -2.43
C VAL A 222 0.24 -13.25 -3.26
N THR A 223 -1.05 -12.93 -3.27
CA THR A 223 -2.06 -13.69 -4.03
C THR A 223 -2.46 -12.97 -5.31
N GLU A 224 -3.05 -13.71 -6.24
CA GLU A 224 -3.69 -13.14 -7.44
C GLU A 224 -4.75 -12.07 -7.10
N ARG A 225 -5.38 -12.20 -5.93
CA ARG A 225 -6.25 -11.17 -5.35
C ARG A 225 -5.37 -10.21 -4.56
N ALA A 226 -4.92 -9.13 -5.19
CA ALA A 226 -3.87 -8.25 -4.70
C ALA A 226 -4.13 -7.62 -3.30
N ASP A 227 -5.40 -7.55 -2.90
CA ASP A 227 -5.90 -7.08 -1.60
C ASP A 227 -5.95 -8.16 -0.51
N ASN A 228 -5.62 -9.42 -0.84
CA ASN A 228 -5.69 -10.57 0.05
C ASN A 228 -4.31 -11.20 0.32
N ALA A 229 -3.24 -10.41 0.27
CA ALA A 229 -1.93 -10.89 0.69
C ALA A 229 -1.93 -11.28 2.17
N ALA A 230 -1.18 -12.31 2.54
CA ALA A 230 -1.19 -12.85 3.89
C ALA A 230 0.22 -13.09 4.44
N ALA A 231 0.37 -13.06 5.78
CA ALA A 231 1.65 -13.33 6.43
C ALA A 231 2.18 -14.75 6.18
N THR A 232 1.30 -15.71 5.82
CA THR A 232 1.72 -17.07 5.46
C THR A 232 0.94 -17.62 4.27
N LYS A 233 1.56 -18.54 3.52
CA LYS A 233 0.90 -19.31 2.45
C LYS A 233 -0.34 -20.06 2.93
N ALA A 234 -0.25 -20.69 4.11
CA ALA A 234 -1.34 -21.50 4.65
C ALA A 234 -2.59 -20.64 4.96
N GLN A 235 -2.39 -19.43 5.46
CA GLN A 235 -3.46 -18.46 5.69
C GLN A 235 -4.09 -18.01 4.37
N ALA A 236 -3.28 -17.59 3.39
CA ALA A 236 -3.77 -17.18 2.07
C ALA A 236 -4.60 -18.28 1.39
N ILE A 237 -4.11 -19.52 1.38
CA ILE A 237 -4.81 -20.64 0.74
C ILE A 237 -6.16 -20.91 1.41
N LYS A 238 -6.26 -20.77 2.73
CA LYS A 238 -7.54 -20.92 3.45
C LYS A 238 -8.52 -19.80 3.12
N ASN A 239 -8.03 -18.58 2.88
CA ASN A 239 -8.86 -17.42 2.59
C ASN A 239 -9.36 -17.43 1.13
N VAL A 240 -8.45 -17.48 0.17
CA VAL A 240 -8.76 -17.24 -1.25
C VAL A 240 -8.47 -18.42 -2.18
N GLY A 241 -7.99 -19.55 -1.64
CA GLY A 241 -7.54 -20.69 -2.43
C GLY A 241 -6.11 -20.51 -2.94
N ASN A 242 -5.68 -21.40 -3.83
CA ASN A 242 -4.34 -21.38 -4.42
C ASN A 242 -4.44 -21.02 -5.91
N SER A 243 -3.67 -20.04 -6.36
CA SER A 243 -3.51 -19.69 -7.77
C SER A 243 -2.10 -19.99 -8.26
N ALA A 244 -1.96 -20.20 -9.58
CA ALA A 244 -0.65 -20.33 -10.22
C ALA A 244 0.12 -19.00 -10.25
N SER A 245 -0.59 -17.88 -10.06
CA SER A 245 -0.03 -16.53 -10.01
C SER A 245 0.41 -16.12 -8.60
N ASP A 246 0.12 -16.93 -7.57
CA ASP A 246 0.53 -16.65 -6.20
C ASP A 246 2.04 -16.88 -6.01
N TYR A 247 2.68 -16.08 -5.17
CA TYR A 247 4.11 -16.21 -4.89
C TYR A 247 4.49 -15.70 -3.49
N GLU A 248 5.62 -16.17 -2.97
CA GLU A 248 6.23 -15.63 -1.75
C GLU A 248 7.16 -14.47 -2.12
N GLN A 249 6.94 -13.32 -1.48
CA GLN A 249 7.81 -12.15 -1.60
C GLN A 249 8.62 -12.00 -0.31
N PRO A 250 9.96 -12.10 -0.35
CA PRO A 250 10.80 -11.79 0.80
C PRO A 250 10.57 -10.36 1.28
N VAL A 251 10.48 -10.18 2.59
CA VAL A 251 10.28 -8.86 3.22
C VAL A 251 10.81 -8.88 4.65
N HIS A 252 11.29 -7.73 5.13
CA HIS A 252 11.65 -7.61 6.54
C HIS A 252 10.38 -7.45 7.39
N MET A 253 10.39 -8.04 8.59
CA MET A 253 9.40 -7.78 9.62
C MET A 253 9.96 -6.82 10.66
N ILE A 254 9.12 -5.90 11.13
CA ILE A 254 9.47 -4.87 12.10
C ILE A 254 8.38 -4.74 13.17
N LYS A 255 8.77 -4.59 14.43
CA LYS A 255 7.87 -4.09 15.48
C LYS A 255 7.72 -2.58 15.36
N LEU A 256 6.50 -2.06 15.51
CA LEU A 256 6.31 -0.60 15.59
C LEU A 256 7.13 0.00 16.73
N ASP A 257 7.21 -0.70 17.87
CA ASP A 257 8.01 -0.30 19.02
C ASP A 257 9.52 -0.26 18.75
N SER A 258 10.01 -1.00 17.75
CA SER A 258 11.41 -0.92 17.30
C SER A 258 11.61 0.20 16.28
N PHE A 259 10.61 0.54 15.48
CA PHE A 259 10.71 1.57 14.44
C PHE A 259 10.65 2.99 15.02
N PHE A 260 9.70 3.26 15.92
CA PHE A 260 9.50 4.59 16.49
C PHE A 260 10.27 4.77 17.81
N PRO A 261 10.80 5.95 18.14
CA PRO A 261 11.43 6.20 19.43
C PRO A 261 10.39 6.29 20.57
N PRO A 262 10.82 6.17 21.85
CA PRO A 262 10.03 6.52 23.03
C PRO A 262 9.49 7.94 23.03
N GLY A 263 8.26 8.12 23.51
CA GLY A 263 7.63 9.43 23.73
C GLY A 263 7.05 10.07 22.47
N LEU A 264 7.07 9.38 21.32
CA LEU A 264 6.44 9.86 20.11
C LEU A 264 4.91 9.93 20.30
N LYS A 265 4.32 11.07 19.97
CA LYS A 265 2.86 11.26 20.00
C LYS A 265 2.23 10.60 18.79
N VAL A 266 1.38 9.62 19.03
CA VAL A 266 0.56 8.97 18.00
C VAL A 266 -0.90 9.27 18.29
N GLN A 267 -1.60 9.81 17.30
CA GLN A 267 -3.03 10.13 17.43
C GLN A 267 -3.94 9.10 16.78
N ASN A 268 -3.47 8.44 15.71
CA ASN A 268 -4.22 7.42 14.99
C ASN A 268 -3.31 6.24 14.64
N LEU A 269 -3.82 5.02 14.82
CA LEU A 269 -3.21 3.77 14.36
C LEU A 269 -4.27 2.95 13.65
N LYS A 270 -4.09 2.72 12.33
CA LYS A 270 -4.90 1.80 11.54
C LYS A 270 -4.15 0.49 11.36
N ILE A 271 -4.83 -0.63 11.56
CA ILE A 271 -4.29 -1.98 11.35
C ILE A 271 -5.28 -2.80 10.52
N ASP A 272 -4.88 -3.15 9.31
CA ASP A 272 -5.69 -3.87 8.33
C ASP A 272 -4.76 -4.80 7.55
N VAL A 273 -4.43 -5.94 8.17
CA VAL A 273 -3.35 -6.83 7.72
C VAL A 273 -3.84 -8.26 7.51
N GLN A 274 -5.11 -8.37 7.14
CA GLN A 274 -5.73 -9.60 6.66
C GLN A 274 -5.63 -10.76 7.67
N GLY A 275 -5.72 -10.49 8.97
CA GLY A 275 -5.71 -11.48 10.06
C GLY A 275 -4.47 -11.41 10.97
N PHE A 276 -3.45 -10.63 10.61
CA PHE A 276 -2.22 -10.49 11.40
C PHE A 276 -2.30 -9.38 12.48
N GLU A 277 -3.48 -8.83 12.74
CA GLU A 277 -3.70 -7.63 13.56
C GLU A 277 -3.18 -7.79 14.98
N PHE A 278 -3.40 -8.98 15.57
CA PHE A 278 -2.96 -9.23 16.94
C PHE A 278 -1.44 -9.19 17.09
N TYR A 279 -0.69 -9.68 16.10
CA TYR A 279 0.77 -9.64 16.12
C TYR A 279 1.29 -8.20 15.95
N VAL A 280 0.63 -7.38 15.12
CA VAL A 280 0.92 -5.95 15.02
C VAL A 280 0.70 -5.26 16.36
N LEU A 281 -0.44 -5.51 17.03
CA LEU A 281 -0.75 -4.93 18.34
C LEU A 281 0.30 -5.31 19.40
N ARG A 282 0.76 -6.57 19.42
CA ARG A 282 1.85 -6.99 20.32
C ARG A 282 3.17 -6.29 20.01
N GLY A 283 3.46 -6.05 18.73
CA GLY A 283 4.63 -5.28 18.30
C GLY A 283 4.56 -3.77 18.57
N ALA A 284 3.41 -3.28 19.04
CA ALA A 284 3.12 -1.88 19.31
C ALA A 284 2.76 -1.61 20.79
N GLU A 285 3.01 -2.57 21.69
CA GLU A 285 2.57 -2.52 23.08
C GLU A 285 3.06 -1.26 23.80
N ARG A 286 4.31 -0.84 23.58
CA ARG A 286 4.86 0.39 24.16
C ARG A 286 4.15 1.62 23.59
N ILE A 287 4.00 1.71 22.27
CA ILE A 287 3.29 2.84 21.63
C ILE A 287 1.87 2.99 22.17
N LEU A 288 1.14 1.87 22.31
CA LEU A 288 -0.21 1.83 22.88
C LEU A 288 -0.20 2.35 24.33
N LYS A 289 0.72 1.87 25.17
CA LYS A 289 0.84 2.35 26.56
C LYS A 289 1.20 3.83 26.68
N GLU A 290 2.16 4.30 25.88
CA GLU A 290 2.65 5.69 25.91
C GLU A 290 1.61 6.71 25.41
N ASN A 291 0.67 6.26 24.55
CA ASN A 291 -0.35 7.11 23.93
C ASN A 291 -1.78 6.81 24.37
N LYS A 292 -1.97 6.03 25.42
CA LYS A 292 -3.28 5.81 26.03
C LYS A 292 -3.99 7.13 26.36
N GLY A 293 -5.26 7.24 26.00
CA GLY A 293 -6.09 8.44 26.20
C GLY A 293 -5.91 9.55 25.17
N ARG A 294 -5.03 9.36 24.16
CA ARG A 294 -4.97 10.21 22.96
C ARG A 294 -5.00 9.42 21.65
N LEU A 295 -4.56 8.17 21.68
CA LEU A 295 -4.48 7.31 20.50
C LEU A 295 -5.82 6.65 20.23
N HIS A 296 -6.33 6.86 19.03
CA HIS A 296 -7.39 6.06 18.45
C HIS A 296 -6.81 4.90 17.65
N VAL A 297 -7.26 3.68 17.93
CA VAL A 297 -6.82 2.46 17.23
C VAL A 297 -8.00 1.88 16.47
N ARG A 298 -7.84 1.69 15.17
CA ARG A 298 -8.79 0.96 14.32
C ARG A 298 -8.16 -0.35 13.86
N VAL A 299 -8.87 -1.46 14.04
CA VAL A 299 -8.42 -2.79 13.60
C VAL A 299 -9.50 -3.51 12.81
N GLU A 300 -9.12 -4.21 11.75
CA GLU A 300 -9.99 -5.19 11.08
C GLU A 300 -10.13 -6.42 11.99
N TYR A 301 -11.29 -6.58 12.63
CA TYR A 301 -11.62 -7.71 13.49
C TYR A 301 -12.42 -8.77 12.73
N ASP A 302 -11.86 -9.31 11.64
CA ASP A 302 -12.44 -10.48 10.97
C ASP A 302 -12.08 -11.76 11.73
N VAL A 303 -13.10 -12.38 12.34
CA VAL A 303 -12.96 -13.61 13.14
C VAL A 303 -12.38 -14.77 12.33
N GLY A 304 -12.70 -14.86 11.04
CA GLY A 304 -12.18 -15.87 10.13
C GLY A 304 -10.70 -15.66 9.85
N LEU A 305 -10.31 -14.46 9.43
CA LEU A 305 -8.93 -14.11 9.10
C LEU A 305 -8.01 -14.25 10.31
N LEU A 306 -8.42 -13.75 11.47
CA LEU A 306 -7.68 -13.90 12.73
C LEU A 306 -7.40 -15.38 13.04
N LYS A 307 -8.41 -16.25 12.91
CA LYS A 307 -8.24 -17.70 13.12
C LYS A 307 -7.33 -18.33 12.07
N MET A 308 -7.40 -17.89 10.81
CA MET A 308 -6.53 -18.38 9.75
C MET A 308 -5.06 -18.01 10.00
N ALA A 309 -4.81 -16.85 10.61
CA ALA A 309 -3.50 -16.39 11.07
C ALA A 309 -3.02 -17.04 12.38
N GLY A 310 -3.81 -17.94 12.97
CA GLY A 310 -3.46 -18.63 14.22
C GLY A 310 -3.76 -17.85 15.49
N THR A 311 -4.52 -16.75 15.40
CA THR A 311 -4.97 -15.96 16.54
C THR A 311 -6.32 -16.48 17.04
N ASN A 312 -6.48 -16.60 18.37
CA ASN A 312 -7.80 -16.75 18.98
C ASN A 312 -8.44 -15.35 19.14
N PRO A 313 -9.54 -15.02 18.44
CA PRO A 313 -10.05 -13.64 18.38
C PRO A 313 -10.28 -12.95 19.75
N PRO A 314 -10.83 -13.61 20.78
CA PRO A 314 -10.97 -13.01 22.12
C PRO A 314 -9.65 -12.53 22.74
N ASP A 315 -8.51 -13.10 22.37
CA ASP A 315 -7.21 -12.72 22.91
C ASP A 315 -6.83 -11.28 22.49
N LEU A 316 -7.23 -10.86 21.29
CA LEU A 316 -7.04 -9.49 20.80
C LEU A 316 -7.86 -8.50 21.65
N LEU A 317 -9.15 -8.80 21.86
CA LEU A 317 -10.03 -7.94 22.66
C LEU A 317 -9.52 -7.83 24.10
N LYS A 318 -9.13 -8.97 24.69
CA LYS A 318 -8.56 -9.01 26.03
C LYS A 318 -7.27 -8.20 26.12
N PHE A 319 -6.40 -8.27 25.12
CA PHE A 319 -5.16 -7.49 25.09
C PHE A 319 -5.44 -5.98 25.10
N MET A 320 -6.39 -5.52 24.29
CA MET A 320 -6.80 -4.11 24.30
C MET A 320 -7.39 -3.70 25.65
N GLU A 321 -8.25 -4.54 26.24
CA GLU A 321 -8.83 -4.31 27.57
C GLU A 321 -7.77 -4.26 28.68
N ASP A 322 -6.76 -5.15 28.65
CA ASP A 322 -5.67 -5.20 29.63
C ASP A 322 -4.78 -3.93 29.57
N LEU A 323 -4.64 -3.34 28.38
CA LEU A 323 -4.02 -2.01 28.20
C LEU A 323 -4.95 -0.87 28.63
N GLY A 324 -6.23 -1.18 28.85
CA GLY A 324 -7.30 -0.29 29.29
C GLY A 324 -7.84 0.61 28.19
N TYR A 325 -7.79 0.13 26.95
CA TYR A 325 -8.57 0.65 25.83
C TYR A 325 -9.98 0.09 25.88
N LYS A 326 -10.96 0.88 25.43
CA LYS A 326 -12.36 0.48 25.30
C LYS A 326 -12.78 0.54 23.85
N MET A 327 -13.59 -0.43 23.43
CA MET A 327 -14.23 -0.36 22.12
C MET A 327 -15.22 0.82 22.10
N THR A 328 -15.04 1.75 21.18
CA THR A 328 -15.86 2.96 21.02
C THR A 328 -16.75 2.90 19.78
N GLY A 329 -16.40 2.08 18.79
CA GLY A 329 -17.12 1.96 17.53
C GLY A 329 -16.93 0.61 16.85
N ARG A 330 -17.88 0.26 15.97
CA ARG A 330 -17.76 -0.88 15.06
C ARG A 330 -18.52 -0.59 13.77
N ILE A 331 -17.87 -0.78 12.63
CA ILE A 331 -18.47 -0.67 11.30
C ILE A 331 -18.02 -1.88 10.48
N GLY A 332 -18.96 -2.79 10.17
CA GLY A 332 -18.60 -4.07 9.57
C GLY A 332 -17.68 -4.86 10.50
N ASP A 333 -16.53 -5.27 9.98
CA ASP A 333 -15.49 -5.97 10.75
C ASP A 333 -14.47 -5.04 11.38
N ASP A 334 -14.49 -3.75 11.07
CA ASP A 334 -13.61 -2.80 11.75
C ASP A 334 -14.12 -2.46 13.14
N MET A 335 -13.20 -2.44 14.11
CA MET A 335 -13.44 -1.99 15.48
C MET A 335 -12.53 -0.82 15.84
N ASP A 336 -13.11 0.17 16.52
CA ASP A 336 -12.42 1.35 17.01
C ASP A 336 -12.22 1.26 18.53
N PHE A 337 -11.03 1.67 19.01
CA PHE A 337 -10.64 1.64 20.42
C PHE A 337 -10.00 2.97 20.86
N GLU A 338 -10.37 3.43 22.06
CA GLU A 338 -9.79 4.59 22.76
C GLU A 338 -9.63 4.36 24.27
#